data_AF-A0A453BHN8-F1
#
_entry.id   AF-A0A453BHN8-F1
#
_cell.length_a   1.000
_cell.length_b   1.000
_cell.length_c   1.000
_cell.angle_alpha   90.00
_cell.angle_beta   90.00
_cell.angle_gamma   90.00
#
_symmetry.space_group_name_H-M   'P 1'
#
loop_
_entity.id
_entity.type
_entity.pdbx_description
1 polymer ?
#
loop_
_entity_poly.entity_id
_entity_poly.type
_entity_poly.pdbx_seq_one_letter_code
_entity_poly.pdbx_strand_id
1 'polypeptide(L)'
;MARLKPKQLLIQSKTKKGPSRISYSSIITWKLIVVLVVLSLYATYRHWHHRPAFEAEMDLPRAENVERSEDSTKISTPSYVIMDTLKGSITIEISKDASAGVVDRFINLCKSDYFKGMPFRHVIKNSVIHGGDFDLNGAAHEWILKAKASGENALSPKHEAFMIGTTRSPNSKGFDLFITTAPIPDLNDKIVLFGRVIKGEDIVQVFYLD
;
A
#
# COMPACT_ATOMS: atom_id res chain seq x y z
N MET A 1 69.67 22.03 -23.51
CA MET A 1 68.70 23.11 -23.20
C MET A 1 68.45 23.94 -24.46
N ALA A 2 67.32 23.76 -25.13
CA ALA A 2 67.03 24.49 -26.37
C ALA A 2 66.47 25.88 -26.06
N ARG A 3 67.20 26.94 -26.43
CA ARG A 3 66.74 28.33 -26.37
C ARG A 3 65.84 28.61 -27.57
N LEU A 4 64.54 28.77 -27.31
CA LEU A 4 63.55 29.16 -28.32
C LEU A 4 63.79 30.60 -28.78
N LYS A 5 63.70 30.84 -30.10
CA LYS A 5 63.96 32.16 -30.71
C LYS A 5 62.84 33.15 -30.34
N PRO A 6 63.13 34.44 -30.11
CA PRO A 6 62.16 35.43 -29.61
C PRO A 6 60.92 35.60 -30.51
N LYS A 7 61.05 35.33 -31.82
CA LYS A 7 59.93 35.36 -32.77
C LYS A 7 58.90 34.24 -32.53
N GLN A 8 59.31 33.08 -31.99
CA GLN A 8 58.39 31.98 -31.69
C GLN A 8 57.54 32.27 -30.45
N LEU A 9 58.07 33.01 -29.47
CA LEU A 9 57.32 33.45 -28.28
C LEU A 9 56.20 34.43 -28.63
N LEU A 10 56.45 35.34 -29.59
CA LEU A 10 55.43 36.28 -30.09
C LEU A 10 54.30 35.59 -30.86
N ILE A 11 54.61 34.52 -31.60
CA ILE A 11 53.59 33.74 -32.31
C ILE A 11 52.76 32.91 -31.31
N GLN A 12 53.37 32.37 -30.25
CA GLN A 12 52.64 31.71 -29.15
C GLN A 12 51.76 32.67 -28.33
N SER A 13 52.12 33.94 -28.23
CA SER A 13 51.32 34.95 -27.53
C SER A 13 50.00 35.26 -28.27
N LYS A 14 49.99 35.23 -29.61
CA LYS A 14 48.80 35.54 -30.42
C LYS A 14 47.78 34.41 -30.52
N THR A 15 48.12 33.18 -30.13
CA THR A 15 47.21 32.02 -30.23
C THR A 15 46.39 31.75 -28.97
N LYS A 16 46.55 32.54 -27.90
CA LYS A 16 45.64 32.48 -26.75
C LYS A 16 44.29 33.09 -27.12
N LYS A 17 43.41 32.26 -27.70
CA LYS A 17 41.99 32.57 -27.85
C LYS A 17 41.42 32.92 -26.46
N GLY A 18 40.85 34.12 -26.33
CA GLY A 18 40.13 34.52 -25.12
C GLY A 18 38.98 33.57 -24.82
N PRO A 19 38.45 33.58 -23.58
CA PRO A 19 37.39 32.66 -23.17
C PRO A 19 36.21 32.75 -24.14
N SER A 20 35.84 31.62 -24.74
CA SER A 20 34.77 31.55 -25.72
C SER A 20 33.46 32.04 -25.10
N ARG A 21 32.78 32.98 -25.75
CA ARG A 21 31.41 33.39 -25.38
C ARG A 21 30.54 32.14 -25.39
N ILE A 22 29.99 31.79 -24.24
CA ILE A 22 29.14 30.61 -24.07
C ILE A 22 27.92 30.79 -24.99
N SER A 23 27.75 29.87 -25.95
CA SER A 23 26.65 29.92 -26.90
C SER A 23 25.32 29.75 -26.15
N TYR A 24 24.30 30.51 -26.55
CA TYR A 24 22.96 30.40 -25.96
C TYR A 24 22.41 28.97 -26.06
N SER A 25 22.76 28.25 -27.14
CA SER A 25 22.45 26.83 -27.29
C SER A 25 23.07 25.98 -26.18
N SER A 26 24.31 26.26 -25.76
CA SER A 26 24.97 25.55 -24.65
C SER A 26 24.31 25.84 -23.30
N ILE A 27 23.74 27.03 -23.11
CA ILE A 27 23.01 27.40 -21.88
C ILE A 27 21.68 26.64 -21.83
N ILE A 28 20.94 26.60 -22.94
CA ILE A 28 19.68 25.87 -23.04
C ILE A 28 19.89 24.38 -22.81
N THR A 29 20.92 23.78 -23.44
CA THR A 29 21.19 22.35 -23.28
C THR A 29 21.53 22.01 -21.84
N TRP A 30 22.35 22.83 -21.16
CA TRP A 30 22.64 22.64 -19.73
C TRP A 30 21.39 22.76 -18.86
N LYS A 31 20.49 23.72 -19.12
CA LYS A 31 19.23 23.84 -18.39
C LYS A 31 18.32 22.63 -18.57
N LEU A 32 18.22 22.11 -19.80
CA LEU A 32 17.47 20.88 -20.09
C LEU A 32 18.05 19.67 -19.37
N ILE A 33 19.39 19.52 -19.37
CA ILE A 33 20.08 18.44 -18.65
C ILE A 33 19.79 18.53 -17.15
N VAL A 34 19.89 19.72 -16.55
CA VAL A 34 19.59 19.90 -15.11
C VAL A 34 18.15 19.52 -14.80
N VAL A 35 17.18 19.95 -15.61
CA VAL A 35 15.76 19.59 -15.42
C VAL A 35 15.55 18.08 -15.54
N LEU A 36 16.20 17.44 -16.52
CA LEU A 36 16.08 15.99 -16.74
C LEU A 36 16.73 15.19 -15.60
N VAL A 37 17.86 15.67 -15.06
CA VAL A 37 18.49 15.09 -13.87
C VAL A 37 17.60 15.26 -12.65
N VAL A 38 16.99 16.42 -12.44
CA VAL A 38 16.05 16.65 -11.32
C VAL A 38 14.81 15.78 -11.45
N LEU A 39 14.24 15.64 -12.66
CA LEU A 39 13.11 14.75 -12.93
C LEU A 39 13.48 13.29 -12.72
N SER A 40 14.68 12.87 -13.15
CA SER A 40 15.20 11.52 -12.93
C SER A 40 15.41 11.25 -11.44
N LEU A 41 16.04 12.17 -10.71
CA LEU A 41 16.21 12.08 -9.25
C LEU A 41 14.87 12.08 -8.53
N TYR A 42 13.91 12.91 -8.96
CA TYR A 42 12.56 12.93 -8.41
C TYR A 42 11.80 11.62 -8.71
N ALA A 43 11.91 11.09 -9.94
CA ALA A 43 11.32 9.82 -10.31
C ALA A 43 11.94 8.66 -9.53
N THR A 44 13.27 8.65 -9.37
CA THR A 44 13.98 7.64 -8.59
C THR A 44 13.68 7.76 -7.10
N TYR A 45 13.61 8.98 -6.56
CA TYR A 45 13.20 9.27 -5.18
C TYR A 45 11.77 8.80 -4.92
N ARG A 46 10.83 9.13 -5.82
CA ARG A 46 9.43 8.69 -5.74
C ARG A 46 9.32 7.18 -5.88
N HIS A 47 10.07 6.58 -6.81
CA HIS A 47 10.09 5.13 -7.01
C HIS A 47 10.68 4.38 -5.80
N TRP A 48 11.74 4.91 -5.19
CA TRP A 48 12.37 4.35 -3.99
C TRP A 48 11.50 4.55 -2.75
N HIS A 49 10.85 5.70 -2.57
CA HIS A 49 9.90 5.91 -1.47
C HIS A 49 8.63 5.04 -1.60
N HIS A 50 8.29 4.59 -2.82
CA HIS A 50 7.25 3.58 -3.04
C HIS A 50 7.75 2.14 -3.06
N ARG A 51 9.05 1.91 -2.81
CA ARG A 51 9.63 0.57 -2.67
C ARG A 51 9.99 0.38 -1.19
N PRO A 52 9.08 -0.16 -0.35
CA PRO A 52 9.45 -0.48 1.01
C PRO A 52 10.53 -1.57 0.95
N ALA A 53 11.73 -1.17 1.35
CA ALA A 53 12.80 -2.08 1.71
C ALA A 53 12.29 -2.95 2.87
N PHE A 54 12.04 -4.21 2.58
CA PHE A 54 12.13 -5.25 3.59
C PHE A 54 13.09 -6.29 3.02
N GLU A 55 14.37 -5.90 2.98
CA GLU A 55 15.47 -6.84 2.78
C GLU A 55 15.54 -7.75 4.00
N ALA A 56 15.50 -9.05 3.70
CA ALA A 56 16.43 -10.05 4.22
C ALA A 56 16.61 -10.13 5.74
N GLU A 57 15.70 -10.86 6.39
CA GLU A 57 16.13 -11.88 7.35
C GLU A 57 15.05 -12.96 7.41
N MET A 58 15.21 -13.95 6.53
CA MET A 58 14.43 -15.18 6.54
C MET A 58 15.42 -16.33 6.78
N ASP A 59 15.94 -16.38 8.00
CA ASP A 59 16.59 -17.58 8.53
C ASP A 59 15.60 -18.30 9.45
N LEU A 60 15.14 -19.46 8.97
CA LEU A 60 14.64 -20.55 9.82
C LEU A 60 15.79 -21.56 9.91
N PRO A 61 16.07 -22.14 11.09
CA PRO A 61 15.24 -23.26 11.50
C PRO A 61 15.05 -23.49 13.03
N ARG A 62 13.89 -24.10 13.35
CA ARG A 62 13.69 -25.21 14.31
C ARG A 62 13.61 -24.90 15.83
N ALA A 63 12.70 -25.65 16.46
CA ALA A 63 12.43 -25.82 17.91
C ALA A 63 13.70 -25.76 18.78
N GLU A 64 13.69 -25.22 20.01
CA GLU A 64 12.97 -25.73 21.19
C GLU A 64 13.15 -24.78 22.39
N ASN A 65 12.25 -24.86 23.38
CA ASN A 65 12.39 -24.48 24.81
C ASN A 65 12.25 -23.01 25.27
N VAL A 66 11.06 -22.77 25.83
CA VAL A 66 10.75 -22.17 27.14
C VAL A 66 11.95 -21.69 27.96
N GLU A 67 12.03 -20.37 28.20
CA GLU A 67 12.06 -19.82 29.54
C GLU A 67 11.65 -18.33 29.57
N ARG A 68 11.22 -17.93 30.76
CA ARG A 68 10.26 -16.89 31.12
C ARG A 68 10.94 -15.53 31.33
N SER A 69 10.27 -14.44 30.95
CA SER A 69 10.37 -13.16 31.67
C SER A 69 9.07 -12.38 31.46
N GLU A 70 8.44 -12.08 32.58
CA GLU A 70 7.11 -11.50 32.72
C GLU A 70 7.10 -9.98 32.47
N ASP A 71 5.89 -9.49 32.24
CA ASP A 71 5.40 -8.14 32.54
C ASP A 71 5.39 -7.09 31.41
N SER A 72 4.26 -7.05 30.69
CA SER A 72 3.27 -6.02 31.01
C SER A 72 1.96 -6.27 30.27
N THR A 73 0.94 -6.48 31.08
CA THR A 73 -0.48 -6.38 30.80
C THR A 73 -0.78 -5.10 30.01
N LYS A 74 -0.68 -5.12 28.68
CA LYS A 74 -1.40 -4.15 27.86
C LYS A 74 -2.85 -4.58 27.85
N ILE A 75 -3.64 -4.02 28.76
CA ILE A 75 -5.09 -3.89 28.57
C ILE A 75 -5.23 -3.29 27.17
N SER A 76 -5.63 -4.10 26.19
CA SER A 76 -5.66 -3.73 24.79
C SER A 76 -6.80 -2.74 24.64
N THR A 77 -6.47 -1.45 24.69
CA THR A 77 -7.40 -0.43 24.24
C THR A 77 -7.81 -0.80 22.80
N PRO A 78 -9.11 -0.95 22.52
CA PRO A 78 -9.56 -1.23 21.16
C PRO A 78 -9.05 -0.12 20.26
N SER A 79 -8.43 -0.52 19.15
CA SER A 79 -7.91 0.43 18.18
C SER A 79 -9.04 0.78 17.22
N TYR A 80 -9.37 2.07 17.13
CA TYR A 80 -10.40 2.54 16.20
C TYR A 80 -9.77 3.12 14.93
N VAL A 81 -10.40 2.86 13.79
CA VAL A 81 -10.04 3.44 12.49
C VAL A 81 -11.28 4.10 11.92
N ILE A 82 -11.14 5.35 11.48
CA ILE A 82 -12.20 6.08 10.80
C ILE A 82 -11.89 6.04 9.30
N MET A 83 -12.85 5.56 8.52
CA MET A 83 -12.78 5.48 7.07
C MET A 83 -13.72 6.51 6.49
N ASP A 84 -13.15 7.55 5.88
CA ASP A 84 -13.92 8.59 5.21
C ASP A 84 -14.19 8.19 3.76
N THR A 85 -15.47 8.09 3.42
CA THR A 85 -15.93 7.77 2.06
C THR A 85 -16.76 8.93 1.51
N LEU A 86 -17.00 8.93 0.19
CA LEU A 86 -17.87 9.92 -0.46
C LEU A 86 -19.33 9.86 0.03
N LYS A 87 -19.76 8.73 0.60
CA LYS A 87 -21.11 8.53 1.13
C LYS A 87 -21.22 8.87 2.62
N GLY A 88 -20.09 9.02 3.33
CA GLY A 88 -20.04 9.29 4.77
C GLY A 88 -18.85 8.59 5.45
N SER A 89 -18.70 8.83 6.75
CA SER A 89 -17.62 8.24 7.56
C SER A 89 -18.09 6.95 8.24
N ILE A 90 -17.23 5.94 8.23
CA ILE A 90 -17.46 4.62 8.86
C ILE A 90 -16.42 4.46 9.96
N THR A 91 -16.86 4.13 11.18
CA THR A 91 -15.94 3.86 12.30
C THR A 91 -15.80 2.36 12.50
N ILE A 92 -14.57 1.88 12.48
CA ILE A 92 -14.20 0.49 12.58
C ILE A 92 -13.43 0.26 13.89
N GLU A 93 -13.86 -0.71 14.67
CA GLU A 93 -13.11 -1.27 15.78
C GLU A 93 -12.23 -2.42 15.27
N ILE A 94 -10.94 -2.37 15.60
CA ILE A 94 -9.96 -3.36 15.17
C ILE A 94 -9.68 -4.34 16.31
N SER A 95 -9.88 -5.63 16.05
CA SER A 95 -9.65 -6.72 16.98
C SER A 95 -8.27 -7.33 16.73
N LYS A 96 -7.34 -7.11 17.67
CA LYS A 96 -5.97 -7.65 17.58
C LYS A 96 -5.88 -9.17 17.76
N ASP A 97 -6.93 -9.77 18.30
CA ASP A 97 -6.95 -11.18 18.70
C ASP A 97 -7.07 -12.15 17.52
N ALA A 98 -7.59 -11.69 16.38
CA ALA A 98 -7.82 -12.56 15.22
C ALA A 98 -6.54 -12.82 14.40
N SER A 99 -5.73 -11.78 14.16
CA SER A 99 -4.45 -11.89 13.44
C SER A 99 -3.59 -10.63 13.61
N ALA A 100 -2.66 -10.67 14.56
CA ALA A 100 -1.79 -9.53 14.87
C ALA A 100 -1.01 -9.01 13.64
N GLY A 101 -0.45 -9.91 12.84
CA GLY A 101 0.32 -9.52 11.64
C GLY A 101 -0.51 -8.82 10.56
N VAL A 102 -1.77 -9.23 10.38
CA VAL A 102 -2.69 -8.57 9.44
C VAL A 102 -3.08 -7.18 9.96
N VAL A 103 -3.40 -7.08 11.24
CA VAL A 103 -3.77 -5.82 11.89
C VAL A 103 -2.63 -4.81 11.81
N ASP A 104 -1.40 -5.21 12.14
CA ASP A 104 -0.24 -4.33 12.09
C ASP A 104 0.02 -3.84 10.65
N ARG A 105 -0.10 -4.73 9.66
CA ARG A 105 0.00 -4.36 8.25
C ARG A 105 -1.09 -3.36 7.85
N PHE A 106 -2.34 -3.61 8.23
CA PHE A 106 -3.46 -2.71 7.93
C PHE A 106 -3.25 -1.32 8.53
N ILE A 107 -2.85 -1.24 9.81
CA ILE A 107 -2.57 0.02 10.49
C ILE A 107 -1.42 0.77 9.81
N ASN A 108 -0.35 0.08 9.41
CA ASN A 108 0.78 0.70 8.71
C ASN A 108 0.36 1.27 7.36
N LEU A 109 -0.48 0.57 6.60
CA LEU A 109 -1.03 1.05 5.33
C LEU A 109 -1.96 2.26 5.53
N CYS A 110 -2.77 2.28 6.58
CA CYS A 110 -3.58 3.44 6.93
C CYS A 110 -2.70 4.67 7.20
N LYS A 111 -1.59 4.50 7.94
CA LYS A 111 -0.65 5.59 8.24
C LYS A 111 0.10 6.12 7.02
N SER A 112 0.28 5.30 5.99
CA SER A 112 0.96 5.70 4.75
C SER A 112 -0.01 6.24 3.69
N ASP A 113 -1.25 6.59 4.06
CA ASP A 113 -2.31 7.06 3.15
C ASP A 113 -2.61 6.09 2.00
N TYR A 114 -2.31 4.79 2.14
CA TYR A 114 -2.38 3.82 1.05
C TYR A 114 -3.82 3.64 0.51
N PHE A 115 -4.82 3.69 1.39
CA PHE A 115 -6.24 3.56 1.02
C PHE A 115 -6.84 4.85 0.48
N LYS A 116 -6.12 5.98 0.48
CA LYS A 116 -6.66 7.28 0.09
C LYS A 116 -6.94 7.32 -1.40
N GLY A 117 -8.21 7.57 -1.75
CA GLY A 117 -8.67 7.60 -3.15
C GLY A 117 -8.86 6.22 -3.77
N MET A 118 -8.78 5.15 -2.97
CA MET A 118 -9.05 3.79 -3.43
C MET A 118 -10.58 3.56 -3.54
N PRO A 119 -11.11 3.19 -4.71
CA PRO A 119 -12.53 2.90 -4.86
C PRO A 119 -12.87 1.51 -4.33
N PHE A 120 -14.10 1.34 -3.87
CA PHE A 120 -14.71 0.01 -3.76
C PHE A 120 -15.01 -0.50 -5.17
N ARG A 121 -14.32 -1.57 -5.59
CA ARG A 121 -14.39 -2.07 -6.96
C ARG A 121 -15.59 -2.98 -7.16
N HIS A 122 -15.92 -3.79 -6.16
CA HIS A 122 -16.98 -4.79 -6.25
C HIS A 122 -17.92 -4.66 -5.05
N VAL A 123 -19.21 -4.43 -5.33
CA VAL A 123 -20.27 -4.42 -4.32
C VAL A 123 -21.25 -5.53 -4.65
N ILE A 124 -21.27 -6.58 -3.83
CA ILE A 124 -22.16 -7.72 -4.04
C ILE A 124 -23.26 -7.66 -2.98
N LYS A 125 -24.48 -7.37 -3.44
CA LYS A 125 -25.66 -7.21 -2.56
C LYS A 125 -25.86 -8.47 -1.71
N ASN A 126 -26.03 -8.27 -0.40
CA ASN A 126 -26.21 -9.30 0.63
C ASN A 126 -25.02 -10.26 0.75
N SER A 127 -23.80 -9.77 0.54
CA SER A 127 -22.58 -10.56 0.65
C SER A 127 -21.44 -9.65 1.12
N VAL A 128 -20.54 -9.22 0.25
CA VAL A 128 -19.40 -8.36 0.60
C VAL A 128 -19.32 -7.12 -0.26
N ILE A 129 -18.74 -6.08 0.31
CA ILE A 129 -18.12 -4.98 -0.40
C ILE A 129 -16.61 -5.26 -0.41
N HIS A 130 -15.98 -5.11 -1.58
CA HIS A 130 -14.54 -5.26 -1.75
C HIS A 130 -13.93 -3.96 -2.29
N GLY A 131 -12.87 -3.54 -1.61
CA GLY A 131 -11.95 -2.49 -2.04
C GLY A 131 -10.52 -3.02 -1.97
N GLY A 132 -9.60 -2.44 -2.71
CA GLY A 132 -8.22 -2.93 -2.73
C GLY A 132 -7.48 -2.66 -4.02
N ASP A 133 -6.23 -3.11 -4.04
CA ASP A 133 -5.37 -3.09 -5.21
C ASP A 133 -5.69 -4.20 -6.20
N PHE A 134 -6.06 -5.38 -5.71
CA PHE A 134 -6.33 -6.51 -6.58
C PHE A 134 -7.68 -6.29 -7.25
N ASP A 135 -7.71 -6.32 -8.58
CA ASP A 135 -8.99 -6.44 -9.25
C ASP A 135 -9.41 -7.89 -9.09
N LEU A 136 -10.59 -8.13 -8.52
CA LEU A 136 -11.16 -9.47 -8.40
C LEU A 136 -11.58 -9.98 -9.79
N ASN A 137 -10.63 -10.14 -10.71
CA ASN A 137 -10.91 -10.71 -12.02
C ASN A 137 -11.26 -12.20 -11.86
N GLY A 138 -12.41 -12.59 -12.43
CA GLY A 138 -12.84 -13.97 -12.68
C GLY A 138 -12.92 -14.85 -11.43
N ALA A 139 -11.80 -15.47 -11.03
CA ALA A 139 -11.74 -16.45 -9.94
C ALA A 139 -12.19 -15.86 -8.60
N ALA A 140 -11.81 -14.60 -8.37
CA ALA A 140 -12.16 -13.87 -7.18
C ALA A 140 -13.48 -13.07 -7.35
N HIS A 141 -14.26 -13.30 -8.38
CA HIS A 141 -15.67 -12.90 -8.40
C HIS A 141 -16.55 -14.16 -8.30
N GLU A 142 -16.13 -15.23 -8.98
CA GLU A 142 -16.72 -16.56 -8.93
C GLU A 142 -16.78 -17.15 -7.52
N TRP A 143 -15.75 -17.00 -6.68
CA TRP A 143 -15.85 -17.44 -5.26
C TRP A 143 -16.96 -16.74 -4.48
N ILE A 144 -17.14 -15.42 -4.62
CA ILE A 144 -18.17 -14.68 -3.88
C ILE A 144 -19.54 -14.99 -4.44
N LEU A 145 -19.67 -15.06 -5.77
CA LEU A 145 -20.91 -15.48 -6.42
C LEU A 145 -21.29 -16.92 -6.06
N LYS A 146 -20.31 -17.83 -6.03
CA LYS A 146 -20.51 -19.23 -5.62
C LYS A 146 -20.92 -19.32 -4.16
N ALA A 147 -20.31 -18.53 -3.27
CA ALA A 147 -20.74 -18.44 -1.88
C ALA A 147 -22.17 -17.92 -1.74
N LYS A 148 -22.56 -16.91 -2.53
CA LYS A 148 -23.95 -16.44 -2.58
C LYS A 148 -24.92 -17.52 -3.09
N ALA A 149 -24.50 -18.31 -4.07
CA ALA A 149 -25.32 -19.36 -4.67
C ALA A 149 -25.37 -20.65 -3.84
N SER A 150 -24.35 -20.93 -3.03
CA SER A 150 -24.26 -22.16 -2.24
C SER A 150 -25.33 -22.20 -1.14
N GLY A 151 -25.76 -21.05 -0.62
CA GLY A 151 -27.01 -20.92 0.16
C GLY A 151 -27.17 -21.86 1.36
N GLU A 152 -26.11 -22.54 1.79
CA GLU A 152 -26.16 -23.48 2.89
C GLU A 152 -25.93 -22.71 4.17
N ASN A 153 -27.01 -22.61 4.95
CA ASN A 153 -27.11 -21.99 6.26
C ASN A 153 -26.25 -22.72 7.32
N ALA A 154 -24.95 -22.86 7.08
CA ALA A 154 -24.02 -23.19 8.15
C ALA A 154 -23.84 -21.93 8.99
N LEU A 155 -24.61 -21.83 10.07
CA LEU A 155 -24.41 -20.86 11.16
C LEU A 155 -22.98 -21.01 11.70
N SER A 156 -22.01 -20.40 11.04
CA SER A 156 -20.68 -20.18 11.60
C SER A 156 -20.72 -18.83 12.31
N PRO A 157 -20.62 -18.78 13.65
CA PRO A 157 -20.80 -17.56 14.44
C PRO A 157 -19.68 -16.53 14.26
N LYS A 158 -18.76 -16.73 13.31
CA LYS A 158 -17.60 -15.86 13.10
C LYS A 158 -17.87 -14.68 12.16
N HIS A 159 -18.88 -14.77 11.28
CA HIS A 159 -19.16 -13.75 10.27
C HIS A 159 -20.53 -13.11 10.52
N GLU A 160 -20.57 -12.17 11.45
CA GLU A 160 -21.69 -11.26 11.58
C GLU A 160 -21.69 -10.24 10.42
N ALA A 161 -22.80 -9.54 10.20
CA ALA A 161 -22.82 -8.41 9.29
C ALA A 161 -21.86 -7.32 9.78
N PHE A 162 -21.34 -6.52 8.86
CA PHE A 162 -20.46 -5.39 9.13
C PHE A 162 -19.10 -5.75 9.76
N MET A 163 -18.58 -6.93 9.43
CA MET A 163 -17.21 -7.34 9.75
C MET A 163 -16.24 -6.83 8.68
N ILE A 164 -15.02 -6.50 9.11
CA ILE A 164 -13.92 -6.06 8.27
C ILE A 164 -12.89 -7.17 8.18
N GLY A 165 -12.44 -7.48 6.97
CA GLY A 165 -11.46 -8.52 6.73
C GLY A 165 -10.59 -8.29 5.51
N THR A 166 -9.62 -9.18 5.32
CA THR A 166 -8.75 -9.26 4.15
C THR A 166 -8.66 -10.70 3.66
N THR A 167 -8.04 -10.95 2.51
CA THR A 167 -7.77 -12.32 2.08
C THR A 167 -6.78 -13.01 3.03
N ARG A 168 -6.92 -14.32 3.25
CA ARG A 168 -6.03 -15.10 4.13
C ARG A 168 -4.58 -15.15 3.63
N SER A 169 -4.39 -15.01 2.32
CA SER A 169 -3.08 -14.85 1.68
C SER A 169 -3.01 -13.49 0.99
N PRO A 170 -2.87 -12.39 1.75
CA PRO A 170 -2.80 -11.06 1.17
C PRO A 170 -1.45 -10.94 0.48
N ASN A 171 -1.46 -10.81 -0.86
CA ASN A 171 -0.26 -10.69 -1.68
C ASN A 171 0.70 -9.65 -1.08
N SER A 172 2.01 -9.89 -1.11
CA SER A 172 2.99 -9.00 -0.47
C SER A 172 2.97 -7.58 -1.03
N LYS A 173 2.45 -7.42 -2.25
CA LYS A 173 2.39 -6.14 -2.97
C LYS A 173 1.13 -5.30 -2.75
N GLY A 174 0.07 -5.85 -2.16
CA GLY A 174 -1.18 -5.11 -2.02
C GLY A 174 -2.02 -5.56 -0.83
N PHE A 175 -3.12 -4.85 -0.60
CA PHE A 175 -4.05 -5.17 0.48
C PHE A 175 -5.49 -5.11 -0.02
N ASP A 176 -6.19 -6.23 0.13
CA ASP A 176 -7.63 -6.32 -0.14
C ASP A 176 -8.40 -6.05 1.14
N LEU A 177 -9.43 -5.23 1.06
CA LEU A 177 -10.32 -4.88 2.13
C LEU A 177 -11.72 -5.40 1.79
N PHE A 178 -12.26 -6.23 2.67
CA PHE A 178 -13.63 -6.73 2.59
C PHE A 178 -14.45 -6.18 3.74
N ILE A 179 -15.66 -5.75 3.44
CA ILE A 179 -16.69 -5.39 4.41
C ILE A 179 -17.86 -6.36 4.20
N THR A 180 -18.19 -7.17 5.19
CA THR A 180 -19.35 -8.06 5.10
C THR A 180 -20.63 -7.26 5.29
N THR A 181 -21.65 -7.55 4.49
CA THR A 181 -23.00 -6.94 4.60
C THR A 181 -24.06 -7.96 5.03
N ALA A 182 -23.72 -9.24 4.96
CA ALA A 182 -24.51 -10.36 5.46
C ALA A 182 -23.56 -11.44 6.00
N PRO A 183 -24.05 -12.45 6.74
CA PRO A 183 -23.25 -13.63 7.11
C PRO A 183 -22.83 -14.43 5.89
N ILE A 184 -21.56 -14.85 5.83
CA ILE A 184 -20.99 -15.57 4.68
C ILE A 184 -20.10 -16.72 5.16
N PRO A 185 -20.69 -17.85 5.56
CA PRO A 185 -19.94 -18.97 6.12
C PRO A 185 -18.95 -19.59 5.13
N ASP A 186 -19.26 -19.52 3.83
CA ASP A 186 -18.43 -20.11 2.77
C ASP A 186 -17.11 -19.37 2.52
N LEU A 187 -16.99 -18.14 3.02
CA LEU A 187 -15.78 -17.32 2.84
C LEU A 187 -14.78 -17.46 3.99
N ASN A 188 -15.14 -18.13 5.09
CA ASN A 188 -14.34 -18.23 6.31
C ASN A 188 -12.91 -18.72 6.10
N ASP A 189 -12.72 -19.69 5.20
CA ASP A 189 -11.40 -20.27 4.95
C ASP A 189 -10.53 -19.38 4.05
N LYS A 190 -11.15 -18.39 3.39
CA LYS A 190 -10.51 -17.53 2.38
C LYS A 190 -10.28 -16.11 2.86
N ILE A 191 -11.08 -15.61 3.81
CA ILE A 191 -10.92 -14.28 4.39
C ILE A 191 -10.57 -14.36 5.88
N VAL A 192 -9.74 -13.43 6.34
CA VAL A 192 -9.42 -13.23 7.75
C VAL A 192 -10.12 -11.96 8.20
N LEU A 193 -11.07 -12.09 9.12
CA LEU A 193 -11.70 -10.94 9.77
C LEU A 193 -10.79 -10.41 10.86
N PHE A 194 -10.66 -9.10 10.95
CA PHE A 194 -9.80 -8.42 11.92
C PHE A 194 -10.44 -7.16 12.52
N GLY A 195 -11.68 -6.85 12.15
CA GLY A 195 -12.39 -5.71 12.73
C GLY A 195 -13.89 -5.76 12.50
N ARG A 196 -14.58 -4.77 13.06
CA ARG A 196 -16.03 -4.61 13.07
C ARG A 196 -16.38 -3.15 12.84
N VAL A 197 -17.39 -2.87 12.03
CA VAL A 197 -18.01 -1.54 12.00
C VAL A 197 -18.82 -1.34 13.27
N ILE A 198 -18.55 -0.22 13.95
CA ILE A 198 -19.27 0.17 15.17
C ILE A 198 -20.12 1.43 14.98
N LYS A 199 -19.87 2.21 13.91
CA LYS A 199 -20.69 3.35 13.48
C LYS A 199 -20.64 3.50 11.96
N GLY A 200 -21.72 3.98 11.37
CA GLY A 200 -21.84 4.15 9.92
C GLY A 200 -22.31 2.89 9.20
N GLU A 201 -23.04 2.00 9.88
CA GLU A 201 -23.66 0.84 9.24
C GLU A 201 -24.62 1.29 8.13
N ASP A 202 -25.40 2.33 8.36
CA ASP A 202 -26.26 2.99 7.38
C ASP A 202 -25.49 3.44 6.13
N ILE A 203 -24.28 3.99 6.31
CA ILE A 203 -23.39 4.38 5.20
C ILE A 203 -22.92 3.15 4.41
N VAL A 204 -22.56 2.07 5.11
CA VAL A 204 -22.21 0.79 4.46
C VAL A 204 -23.38 0.28 3.61
N GLN A 205 -24.62 0.47 4.08
CA GLN A 205 -25.81 0.04 3.36
C GLN A 205 -26.06 0.82 2.06
N VAL A 206 -25.73 2.11 2.03
CA VAL A 206 -25.90 2.95 0.84
C VAL A 206 -25.12 2.41 -0.37
N PHE A 207 -23.96 1.77 -0.15
CA PHE A 207 -23.13 1.27 -1.26
C PHE A 207 -23.81 0.23 -2.15
N TYR A 208 -24.80 -0.51 -1.66
CA TYR A 208 -25.53 -1.51 -2.46
C TYR A 208 -26.93 -1.08 -2.88
N LEU A 209 -27.37 0.14 -2.51
CA LEU A 209 -28.65 0.69 -2.96
C LEU A 209 -28.53 1.33 -4.35
N ASP A 210 -27.33 1.76 -4.74
CA ASP A 210 -27.00 2.14 -6.11
C ASP A 210 -26.84 0.91 -7.03
#